data_AF-A0A0J7Y480-F1
#
_entry.id   AF-A0A0J7Y480-F1
#
_cell.length_a   1.000
_cell.length_b   1.000
_cell.length_c   1.000
_cell.angle_alpha   90.00
_cell.angle_beta   90.00
_cell.angle_gamma   90.00
#
_symmetry.space_group_name_H-M   'P 1'
#
loop_
_entity.id
_entity.type
_entity.pdbx_description
1 polymer ?
#
loop_
_entity_poly.entity_id
_entity_poly.type
_entity_poly.pdbx_seq_one_letter_code
_entity_poly.pdbx_strand_id
1 'polypeptide(L)' 'MPRVAATTITTQLLALFKKQRTHAALAVVEHGGTLGFVTLEDLIDEEEAAESD' A
#
# COMPACT_ATOMS: atom_id res chain seq x y z
N MET A 1 6.14 11.70 0.76
CA MET A 1 5.55 10.39 0.45
C MET A 1 5.81 9.46 1.63
N PRO A 2 4.79 8.84 2.23
CA PRO A 2 4.96 7.94 3.38
C PRO A 2 5.77 6.68 3.03
N ARG A 3 6.50 6.16 4.01
CA ARG A 3 7.20 4.88 3.92
C ARG A 3 6.44 3.87 4.78
N VAL A 4 6.21 2.68 4.25
CA VAL A 4 5.50 1.60 4.92
C VAL A 4 6.34 0.32 4.86
N ALA A 5 6.20 -0.56 5.85
CA ALA A 5 6.83 -1.87 5.77
C ALA A 5 6.22 -2.65 4.60
N ALA A 6 7.02 -3.42 3.86
CA ALA A 6 6.53 -4.27 2.77
C ALA A 6 5.51 -5.32 3.23
N THR A 7 5.42 -5.57 4.54
CA THR A 7 4.46 -6.47 5.18
C THR A 7 3.19 -5.76 5.68
N THR A 8 3.04 -4.47 5.41
CA THR A 8 1.85 -3.70 5.80
C THR A 8 0.62 -4.25 5.06
N ILE A 9 -0.41 -4.66 5.80
CA ILE A 9 -1.63 -5.20 5.21
C ILE A 9 -2.52 -4.11 4.60
N THR A 10 -3.31 -4.47 3.60
CA THR A 10 -4.24 -3.62 2.82
C THR A 10 -5.05 -2.65 3.67
N THR A 11 -5.71 -3.15 4.73
CA THR A 11 -6.56 -2.33 5.61
C THR A 11 -5.79 -1.23 6.35
N GLN A 12 -4.54 -1.51 6.75
CA GLN A 12 -3.67 -0.52 7.40
C GLN A 12 -3.17 0.51 6.39
N LEU A 13 -2.84 0.07 5.18
CA LEU A 13 -2.40 0.96 4.11
C LEU A 13 -3.53 1.90 3.66
N LEU A 14 -4.76 1.39 3.53
CA LEU A 14 -5.95 2.20 3.23
C LEU A 14 -6.23 3.23 4.33
N ALA A 15 -6.12 2.84 5.60
CA ALA A 15 -6.27 3.75 6.73
C ALA A 15 -5.22 4.89 6.70
N LEU A 16 -3.98 4.56 6.33
CA LEU A 16 -2.90 5.54 6.16
C LEU A 16 -3.22 6.54 5.04
N PHE A 17 -3.64 6.07 3.87
CA PHE A 17 -4.02 6.91 2.74
C PHE A 17 -5.14 7.90 3.09
N LYS A 18 -6.20 7.42 3.77
CA LYS A 18 -7.30 8.26 4.26
C LYS A 18 -6.83 9.30 5.27
N LYS A 19 -6.00 8.89 6.25
CA LYS A 19 -5.51 9.78 7.32
C LYS A 19 -4.59 10.87 6.79
N GLN A 20 -3.69 10.53 5.87
CA GLN A 20 -2.67 11.44 5.37
C GLN A 20 -3.07 12.17 4.08
N ARG A 21 -4.23 11.85 3.50
CA ARG A 21 -4.71 12.37 2.20
C ARG A 21 -3.65 12.21 1.09
N THR A 22 -3.06 11.02 1.03
CA THR A 22 -2.02 10.62 0.04
C THR A 22 -2.45 9.33 -0.64
N HIS A 23 -2.10 9.16 -1.91
CA HIS A 23 -2.49 7.99 -2.72
C HIS A 23 -1.31 7.08 -3.07
N ALA A 24 -0.12 7.33 -2.52
CA ALA A 24 1.05 6.51 -2.75
C ALA A 24 1.91 6.37 -1.49
N ALA A 25 2.56 5.22 -1.34
CA ALA A 25 3.54 4.92 -0.31
C ALA A 25 4.75 4.16 -0.87
N LEU A 26 5.90 4.30 -0.22
CA LEU A 26 7.12 3.56 -0.53
C LEU A 26 7.17 2.32 0.37
N ALA A 27 7.06 1.14 -0.21
CA ALA A 27 7.22 -0.12 0.49
C ALA A 27 8.71 -0.39 0.73
N VAL A 28 9.11 -0.55 1.99
CA VAL A 28 10.49 -0.79 2.40
C VAL A 28 10.62 -2.10 3.17
N VAL A 29 11.75 -2.78 3.00
CA VAL A 29 12.13 -3.94 3.83
C VAL A 29 12.96 -3.48 5.02
N GLU A 30 13.04 -4.32 6.05
CA GLU A 30 13.71 -4.02 7.32
C GLU A 30 15.22 -3.74 7.17
N HIS A 31 15.85 -4.24 6.11
CA HIS A 31 17.28 -4.06 5.83
C HIS A 31 17.60 -2.78 5.03
N GLY A 32 16.65 -1.84 4.95
CA GLY A 32 16.85 -0.55 4.27
C GLY A 32 16.70 -0.57 2.75
N GLY A 33 16.42 -1.72 2.15
CA GLY A 33 16.03 -1.85 0.75
C GLY A 33 14.60 -1.34 0.49
N THR A 34 14.35 -0.81 -0.71
CA THR A 34 13.00 -0.50 -1.19
C THR A 34 12.49 -1.66 -2.03
N LEU A 35 11.27 -2.12 -1.76
CA LEU A 35 10.64 -3.17 -2.56
C LEU A 35 9.93 -2.54 -3.77
N GLY A 36 9.29 -1.39 -3.58
CA GLY A 36 8.62 -0.66 -4.65
C GLY A 36 7.69 0.44 -4.15
N PHE A 37 6.91 1.01 -5.06
CA PHE A 37 5.81 1.91 -4.75
C PHE A 37 4.51 1.12 -4.71
N VAL A 38 3.60 1.54 -3.83
CA VAL A 38 2.22 1.05 -3.81
C VAL A 38 1.29 2.25 -3.84
N THR A 39 0.22 2.14 -4.61
CA THR A 39 -0.75 3.20 -4.87
C THR A 39 -2.14 2.83 -4.36
N LEU A 40 -3.05 3.81 -4.34
CA LEU A 40 -4.45 3.56 -3.99
C LEU A 40 -5.14 2.74 -5.08
N GLU A 41 -4.73 2.93 -6.33
CA GLU A 41 -5.20 2.20 -7.51
C GLU A 41 -4.87 0.71 -7.39
N ASP A 42 -3.64 0.36 -6.97
CA ASP A 42 -3.25 -1.05 -6.77
C ASP A 42 -4.15 -1.77 -5.74
N LEU A 43 -4.58 -1.07 -4.69
CA LEU A 43 -5.49 -1.62 -3.67
C LEU A 43 -6.91 -1.82 -4.19
N ILE A 44 -7.37 -0.96 -5.10
CA ILE A 44 -8.68 -1.08 -5.72
C ILE A 44 -8.68 -2.26 -6.69
N ASP A 45 -7.64 -2.36 -7.51
CA ASP A 45 -7.50 -3.44 -8.49
C ASP A 45 -7.39 -4.83 -7.82
N GLU A 46 -6.74 -4.92 -6.65
CA GLU A 46 -6.65 -6.18 -5.88
C GLU A 46 -8.00 -6.65 -5.32
N GLU A 47 -8.83 -5.73 -4.80
CA GLU A 47 -10.17 -6.07 -4.31
C GLU A 47 -11.10 -6.49 -5.47
N GLU A 48 -11.05 -5.81 -6.62
CA GLU A 48 -11.81 -6.19 -7.82
C GLU A 48 -11.41 -7.57 -8.37
N ALA A 49 -10.10 -7.90 -8.31
CA ALA A 49 -9.60 -9.22 -8.68
C ALA A 49 -10.06 -10.32 -7.71
N ALA A 50 -10.20 -10.00 -6.42
CA ALA A 50 -10.67 -10.93 -5.39
C ALA A 50 -12.19 -11.18 -5.43
N GLU A 51 -12.98 -10.24 -5.96
CA GLU A 51 -14.45 -10.40 -6.11
C GLU A 51 -14.85 -11.18 -7.38
N SER A 52 -13.91 -11.41 -8.30
CA SER A 52 -14.15 -12.08 -9.59
C SER A 52 -13.95 -13.61 -9.57
N ASP A 53 -13.70 -14.22 -8.40
CA ASP A 53 -13.45 -15.67 -8.20
C ASP A 53 -14.55 -16.35 -7.37
#